data_AF-A0A417CLR3-F1
#
_entry.id   AF-A0A417CLR3-F1
#
_cell.length_a   1.000
_cell.length_b   1.000
_cell.length_c   1.000
_cell.angle_alpha   90.00
_cell.angle_beta   90.00
_cell.angle_gamma   90.00
#
_symmetry.space_group_name_H-M   'P 1'
#
loop_
_entity.id
_entity.type
_entity.pdbx_description
1 polymer ?
#
loop_
_entity_poly.entity_id
_entity_poly.type
_entity_poly.pdbx_seq_one_letter_code
_entity_poly.pdbx_strand_id
1 'polypeptide(L)'
;MKLKFNLYDEKLYGVNLYFGVDGDDENGKVTCAIEYNNETLTKQTFSVKELASLTEGTSLNSVEILVNDFEKRDGEYTVVIKGTGISSETRVSLLGNINTGSYFRYEESGSYGEYYSILYAIETLNPKHPYVWACALIFALSLLSSYVFYISYEESKVETVK
;
A
#
# COMPACT_ATOMS: atom_id res chain seq x y z
N MET A 1 -9.61 17.45 -1.81
CA MET A 1 -10.11 16.08 -2.02
C MET A 1 -9.56 15.18 -0.93
N LYS A 2 -10.25 14.10 -0.56
CA LYS A 2 -9.76 13.05 0.35
C LYS A 2 -10.01 11.67 -0.28
N LEU A 3 -8.99 10.82 -0.31
CA LEU A 3 -9.09 9.41 -0.68
C LEU A 3 -8.86 8.57 0.58
N LYS A 4 -9.60 7.48 0.76
CA LYS A 4 -9.50 6.62 1.94
C LYS A 4 -9.22 5.18 1.51
N PHE A 5 -8.36 4.50 2.25
CA PHE A 5 -8.09 3.08 2.07
C PHE A 5 -7.69 2.42 3.40
N ASN A 6 -7.86 1.11 3.50
CA ASN A 6 -7.48 0.35 4.68
C ASN A 6 -6.28 -0.55 4.37
N LEU A 7 -5.36 -0.66 5.33
CA LEU A 7 -4.29 -1.65 5.32
C LEU A 7 -4.42 -2.58 6.54
N TYR A 8 -4.04 -3.83 6.36
CA TYR A 8 -4.08 -4.87 7.40
C TYR A 8 -2.79 -5.69 7.33
N ASP A 9 -2.01 -5.70 8.41
CA ASP A 9 -0.71 -6.37 8.56
C ASP A 9 0.37 -5.95 7.54
N GLU A 10 0.18 -4.80 6.90
CA GLU A 10 1.04 -4.27 5.84
C GLU A 10 1.76 -2.99 6.30
N LYS A 11 2.97 -2.75 5.80
CA LYS A 11 3.67 -1.47 5.98
C LYS A 11 3.39 -0.58 4.79
N LEU A 12 2.85 0.62 5.00
CA LEU A 12 2.71 1.58 3.91
C LEU A 12 4.09 2.13 3.51
N TYR A 13 4.47 1.92 2.26
CA TYR A 13 5.68 2.50 1.68
C TYR A 13 5.38 3.85 1.04
N GLY A 14 4.29 3.93 0.27
CA GLY A 14 3.92 5.16 -0.41
C GLY A 14 2.63 5.05 -1.19
N VAL A 15 2.26 6.17 -1.82
CA VAL A 15 1.12 6.26 -2.74
C VAL A 15 1.53 6.99 -4.00
N ASN A 16 1.23 6.39 -5.14
CA ASN A 16 1.39 7.00 -6.46
C ASN A 16 0.07 7.63 -6.92
N LEU A 17 0.10 8.91 -7.27
CA LEU A 17 -1.04 9.68 -7.77
C LEU A 17 -0.77 10.18 -9.19
N TYR A 18 -1.79 10.21 -10.04
CA TYR A 18 -1.66 10.68 -11.43
C TYR A 18 -2.50 11.95 -11.63
N PHE A 19 -1.84 13.04 -11.98
CA PHE A 19 -2.50 14.34 -12.19
C PHE A 19 -2.47 14.72 -13.66
N GLY A 20 -3.62 15.15 -14.17
CA GLY A 20 -3.71 15.85 -15.45
C GLY A 20 -3.95 17.34 -15.23
N VAL A 21 -3.23 18.18 -15.98
CA VAL A 21 -3.39 19.63 -15.97
C VAL A 21 -3.89 20.07 -17.33
N ASP A 22 -4.95 20.88 -17.34
CA ASP A 22 -5.55 21.49 -18.54
C ASP A 22 -5.71 22.99 -18.30
N GLY A 23 -5.00 23.80 -19.09
CA GLY A 23 -4.96 25.26 -18.97
C GLY A 23 -3.59 25.84 -19.27
N ASP A 24 -3.56 27.12 -19.63
CA ASP A 24 -2.33 27.82 -20.05
C ASP A 24 -1.52 28.40 -18.88
N ASP A 25 -2.13 28.52 -17.69
CA ASP A 25 -1.48 29.04 -16.48
C ASP A 25 -1.03 27.91 -15.55
N GLU A 26 0.26 27.57 -15.60
CA GLU A 26 0.87 26.54 -14.76
C GLU A 26 1.23 27.03 -13.34
N ASN A 27 0.75 28.20 -12.92
CA ASN A 27 0.94 28.69 -11.56
C ASN A 27 0.10 27.93 -10.52
N GLY A 28 0.61 27.90 -9.30
CA GLY A 28 -0.04 27.27 -8.16
C GLY A 28 0.67 25.99 -7.73
N LYS A 29 0.12 25.38 -6.67
CA LYS A 29 0.69 24.19 -6.03
C LYS A 29 -0.38 23.20 -5.66
N VAL A 30 -0.05 21.92 -5.76
CA VAL A 30 -0.81 20.81 -5.22
C VAL A 30 -0.04 20.22 -4.06
N THR A 31 -0.68 20.19 -2.89
CA THR A 31 -0.16 19.56 -1.69
C THR A 31 -0.88 18.25 -1.47
N CYS A 32 -0.12 17.17 -1.33
CA CYS A 32 -0.63 15.85 -1.00
C CYS A 32 -0.07 15.43 0.37
N ALA A 33 -0.92 14.89 1.23
CA ALA A 33 -0.54 14.40 2.55
C ALA A 33 -1.17 13.03 2.79
N ILE A 34 -0.42 12.15 3.45
CA ILE A 34 -0.95 10.88 3.95
C ILE A 34 -1.20 11.05 5.44
N GLU A 35 -2.44 10.85 5.85
CA GLU A 35 -2.91 10.96 7.23
C GLU A 35 -3.33 9.58 7.76
N TYR A 36 -2.99 9.30 9.02
CA TYR A 36 -3.44 8.13 9.77
C TYR A 36 -3.87 8.60 11.16
N ASN A 37 -5.05 8.20 11.64
CA ASN A 37 -5.62 8.67 12.92
C ASN A 37 -5.62 10.21 13.09
N ASN A 38 -5.86 10.96 12.01
CA ASN A 38 -5.78 12.42 11.94
C ASN A 38 -4.38 13.04 12.15
N GLU A 39 -3.33 12.22 12.18
CA GLU A 39 -1.94 12.68 12.17
C GLU A 39 -1.37 12.60 10.75
N THR A 40 -0.65 13.64 10.33
CA THR A 40 0.03 13.66 9.03
C THR A 40 1.34 12.86 9.11
N LEU A 41 1.40 11.71 8.46
CA LEU A 41 2.59 10.86 8.39
C LEU A 41 3.64 11.46 7.45
N THR A 42 3.20 11.93 6.28
CA THR A 42 4.06 12.55 5.27
C THR A 42 3.25 13.56 4.48
N LYS A 43 3.96 14.53 3.91
CA LYS A 43 3.39 15.62 3.14
C LYS A 43 4.39 16.08 2.09
N GLN A 44 3.91 16.19 0.86
CA GLN A 44 4.71 16.70 -0.25
C GLN A 44 3.91 17.75 -1.02
N THR A 45 4.61 18.67 -1.65
CA THR A 45 4.02 19.77 -2.41
C THR A 45 4.69 19.85 -3.76
N PHE A 46 3.88 19.86 -4.79
CA PHE A 46 4.28 19.90 -6.19
C PHE A 46 3.78 21.19 -6.82
N SER A 47 4.56 21.80 -7.71
CA SER A 47 4.06 22.91 -8.51
C SER A 47 3.14 22.38 -9.62
N VAL A 48 2.13 23.16 -10.05
CA VAL A 48 1.24 22.72 -11.15
C VAL A 48 2.04 22.46 -12.43
N LYS A 49 3.09 23.25 -12.67
CA LYS A 49 4.08 23.02 -13.73
C LYS A 49 4.74 21.64 -13.70
N GLU A 50 5.07 21.11 -12.52
CA GLU A 50 5.63 19.75 -12.40
C GLU A 50 4.61 18.66 -12.79
N LEU A 51 3.31 18.97 -12.68
CA LEU A 51 2.22 18.05 -12.99
C LEU A 51 1.80 18.08 -14.46
N ALA A 52 2.12 19.15 -15.20
CA ALA A 52 1.60 19.43 -16.54
C ALA A 52 2.18 18.57 -17.68
N SER A 53 2.86 17.45 -17.38
CA SER A 53 3.43 16.52 -18.36
C SER A 53 2.34 15.70 -19.09
N LEU A 54 1.50 16.38 -19.87
CA LEU A 54 0.54 15.82 -20.81
C LEU A 54 0.92 16.26 -22.23
N THR A 55 1.99 15.72 -22.79
CA THR A 55 2.14 15.73 -24.25
C THR A 55 1.33 14.58 -24.82
N GLU A 56 0.43 14.87 -25.77
CA GLU A 56 -0.43 13.88 -26.43
C GLU A 56 0.37 12.62 -26.83
N GLY A 57 -0.07 11.45 -26.36
CA GLY A 57 0.59 10.17 -26.63
C GLY A 57 1.65 9.72 -25.61
N THR A 58 1.89 10.49 -24.55
CA THR A 58 2.76 10.07 -23.43
C THR A 58 1.97 9.58 -22.23
N SER A 59 2.50 8.57 -21.52
CA SER A 59 1.96 8.10 -20.24
C SER A 59 2.03 9.22 -19.21
N LEU A 60 0.96 9.41 -18.44
CA LEU A 60 1.00 10.25 -17.24
C LEU A 60 2.08 9.72 -16.28
N ASN A 61 3.05 10.57 -15.93
CA ASN A 61 4.01 10.24 -14.88
C ASN A 61 3.30 10.30 -13.52
N SER A 62 3.47 9.26 -12.70
CA SER A 62 2.99 9.30 -11.32
C SER A 62 3.80 10.28 -10.50
N VAL A 63 3.11 10.87 -9.55
CA VAL A 63 3.70 11.59 -8.43
C VAL A 63 3.68 10.65 -7.23
N GLU A 64 4.87 10.31 -6.76
CA GLU A 64 5.08 9.39 -5.65
C GLU A 64 5.14 10.17 -4.33
N ILE A 65 4.41 9.69 -3.31
CA ILE A 65 4.45 10.23 -1.95
C ILE A 65 4.92 9.12 -1.03
N LEU A 66 6.18 9.23 -0.61
CA LEU A 66 6.82 8.24 0.25
C LEU A 66 6.54 8.51 1.73
N VAL A 67 6.27 7.42 2.46
CA VAL A 67 6.17 7.42 3.92
C VAL A 67 7.54 7.02 4.47
N ASN A 68 8.20 7.95 5.16
CA ASN A 68 9.54 7.70 5.74
C ASN A 68 9.51 6.75 6.94
N ASP A 69 8.32 6.55 7.50
CA ASP A 69 8.08 5.79 8.72
C ASP A 69 7.41 4.45 8.39
N PHE A 70 8.25 3.42 8.25
CA PHE A 70 7.85 2.07 7.84
C PHE A 70 7.36 1.20 9.00
N GLU A 71 6.68 1.81 9.97
CA GLU A 71 5.94 1.08 11.01
C GLU A 71 4.72 0.36 10.42
N LYS A 72 4.46 -0.86 10.90
CA LYS A 72 3.20 -1.55 10.59
C LYS A 72 2.08 -0.85 11.36
N ARG A 73 1.06 -0.36 10.64
CA ARG A 73 -0.15 0.19 11.26
C ARG A 73 -1.37 -0.30 10.52
N ASP A 74 -2.22 -1.00 11.25
CA ASP A 74 -3.50 -1.47 10.75
C ASP A 74 -4.54 -0.37 10.85
N GLY A 75 -5.37 -0.23 9.82
CA GLY A 75 -6.52 0.67 9.86
C GLY A 75 -6.65 1.57 8.64
N GLU A 76 -7.45 2.62 8.80
CA GLU A 76 -7.81 3.55 7.73
C GLU A 76 -6.75 4.63 7.56
N TYR A 77 -6.24 4.75 6.35
CA TYR A 77 -5.39 5.84 5.89
C TYR A 77 -6.20 6.79 5.02
N THR A 78 -5.85 8.07 5.07
CA THR A 78 -6.46 9.10 4.24
C THR A 78 -5.40 9.86 3.46
N VAL A 79 -5.51 9.91 2.13
CA VAL A 79 -4.72 10.82 1.30
C VAL A 79 -5.50 12.11 1.12
N VAL A 80 -4.94 13.22 1.61
CA VAL A 80 -5.52 14.56 1.51
C VAL A 80 -4.81 15.35 0.41
N ILE A 81 -5.58 15.79 -0.58
CA ILE A 81 -5.08 16.56 -1.72
C ILE A 81 -5.68 17.96 -1.68
N LYS A 82 -4.83 18.99 -1.71
CA LYS A 82 -5.21 20.41 -1.65
C LYS A 82 -4.49 21.20 -2.72
N GLY A 83 -5.25 21.90 -3.57
CA GLY A 83 -4.72 22.90 -4.49
C GLY A 83 -4.70 24.28 -3.86
N THR A 84 -3.64 25.06 -4.10
CA THR A 84 -3.49 26.44 -3.62
C THR A 84 -2.91 27.33 -4.71
N GLY A 85 -3.51 28.50 -4.93
CA GLY A 85 -3.03 29.47 -5.90
C GLY A 85 -3.08 29.00 -7.36
N ILE A 86 -3.95 28.04 -7.66
CA ILE A 86 -4.22 27.56 -9.03
C ILE A 86 -5.20 28.55 -9.66
N SER A 87 -4.89 29.00 -10.88
CA SER A 87 -5.77 29.89 -11.64
C SER A 87 -7.14 29.28 -11.85
N SER A 88 -8.19 30.11 -11.91
CA SER A 88 -9.54 29.65 -12.25
C SER A 88 -9.65 29.13 -13.69
N GLU A 89 -8.68 29.48 -14.54
CA GLU A 89 -8.59 29.02 -15.93
C GLU A 89 -7.83 27.69 -16.06
N THR A 90 -7.16 27.25 -14.98
CA THR A 90 -6.38 26.01 -14.95
C THR A 90 -7.11 24.94 -14.16
N ARG A 91 -7.33 23.79 -14.80
CA ARG A 91 -7.96 22.62 -14.19
C ARG A 91 -6.88 21.61 -13.84
N VAL A 92 -6.86 21.19 -12.58
CA VAL A 92 -6.04 20.05 -12.14
C VAL A 92 -6.98 18.91 -11.76
N SER A 93 -6.86 17.80 -12.47
CA SER A 93 -7.68 16.61 -12.31
C SER A 93 -6.83 15.45 -11.80
N LEU A 94 -7.34 14.68 -10.84
CA LEU A 94 -6.77 13.37 -10.54
C LEU A 94 -7.32 12.37 -11.56
N LEU A 95 -6.45 11.73 -12.32
CA LEU A 95 -6.81 10.89 -13.44
C LEU A 95 -6.51 9.42 -13.14
N GLY A 96 -7.34 8.52 -13.67
CA GLY A 96 -6.88 7.16 -13.95
C GLY A 96 -5.78 7.22 -14.99
N ASN A 97 -4.76 6.37 -14.90
CA ASN A 97 -3.77 6.24 -15.96
C ASN A 97 -4.47 5.67 -17.21
N ILE A 98 -4.99 6.57 -18.06
CA ILE A 98 -5.78 6.24 -19.23
C ILE A 98 -4.84 5.60 -20.26
N ASN A 99 -5.10 4.33 -20.61
CA ASN A 99 -4.50 3.64 -21.75
C ASN A 99 -2.98 3.39 -21.77
N THR A 100 -2.27 3.46 -20.64
CA THR A 100 -0.92 2.86 -20.56
C THR A 100 -0.91 1.78 -19.49
N GLY A 101 -0.55 0.56 -19.88
CA GLY A 101 -0.28 -0.52 -18.93
C GLY A 101 0.79 -0.04 -17.96
N SER A 102 0.41 0.14 -16.69
CA SER A 102 1.38 0.43 -15.65
C SER A 102 2.04 -0.89 -15.27
N TYR A 103 3.34 -1.00 -15.53
CA TYR A 103 4.13 -2.17 -15.20
C TYR A 103 4.66 -2.03 -13.77
N PHE A 104 4.02 -2.72 -12.84
CA PHE A 104 4.52 -2.79 -11.47
C PHE A 104 5.35 -4.05 -11.31
N ARG A 105 6.61 -3.90 -10.90
CA ARG A 105 7.42 -5.04 -10.51
C ARG A 105 6.99 -5.50 -9.13
N TYR A 106 6.49 -6.72 -9.03
CA TYR A 106 6.31 -7.35 -7.72
C TYR A 106 7.68 -7.69 -7.16
N GLU A 107 8.07 -7.08 -6.05
CA GLU A 107 9.36 -7.36 -5.41
C GLU A 107 9.51 -8.85 -5.08
N GLU A 108 8.42 -9.52 -4.70
CA GLU A 108 8.46 -10.92 -4.26
C GLU A 108 8.70 -11.94 -5.38
N SER A 109 8.13 -11.71 -6.56
CA SER A 109 8.22 -12.64 -7.70
C SER A 109 9.17 -12.15 -8.79
N GLY A 110 9.63 -10.90 -8.70
CA GLY A 110 10.38 -10.23 -9.76
C GLY A 110 9.60 -10.05 -11.06
N SER A 111 8.33 -10.46 -11.09
CA SER A 111 7.46 -10.43 -12.25
C SER A 111 6.82 -9.06 -12.37
N TYR A 112 6.47 -8.65 -13.59
CA TYR A 112 5.74 -7.42 -13.83
C TYR A 112 4.25 -7.72 -13.95
N GLY A 113 3.43 -7.05 -13.15
CA GLY A 113 1.99 -6.99 -13.32
C GLY A 113 1.63 -5.81 -14.19
N GLU A 114 0.82 -6.04 -15.22
CA GLU A 114 0.28 -4.97 -16.06
C GLU A 114 -1.12 -4.61 -15.59
N TYR A 115 -1.32 -3.34 -15.31
CA TYR A 115 -2.61 -2.82 -14.87
C TYR A 115 -3.00 -1.61 -15.70
N TYR A 116 -4.25 -1.60 -16.14
CA TYR A 116 -4.81 -0.57 -17.01
C TYR A 116 -5.73 0.35 -16.21
N SER A 117 -5.70 1.66 -16.48
CA SER A 117 -6.66 2.63 -15.93
C SER A 117 -6.66 2.77 -14.40
N ILE A 118 -5.51 2.58 -13.74
CA ILE A 118 -5.39 2.76 -12.28
C ILE A 118 -5.47 4.25 -11.91
N LEU A 119 -6.32 4.60 -10.94
CA LEU A 119 -6.44 5.96 -10.38
C LEU A 119 -5.30 6.34 -9.43
N TYR A 120 -4.86 5.40 -8.59
CA TYR A 120 -3.72 5.53 -7.70
C TYR A 120 -3.21 4.13 -7.34
N ALA A 121 -1.91 4.01 -7.07
CA ALA A 121 -1.33 2.77 -6.58
C ALA A 121 -0.86 2.95 -5.13
N ILE A 122 -1.18 1.98 -4.28
CA ILE A 122 -0.68 1.91 -2.90
C ILE A 122 0.48 0.94 -2.89
N GLU A 123 1.62 1.38 -2.42
CA GLU A 123 2.81 0.56 -2.29
C GLU A 123 2.94 0.13 -0.84
N THR A 124 2.99 -1.19 -0.62
CA THR A 124 3.24 -1.76 0.71
C THR A 124 4.52 -2.56 0.71
N LEU A 125 5.26 -2.47 1.82
CA LEU A 125 6.38 -3.35 2.11
C LEU A 125 5.86 -4.50 2.96
N ASN A 126 5.82 -5.70 2.38
CA ASN A 126 5.50 -6.91 3.11
C ASN A 126 6.75 -7.43 3.85
N PRO A 127 6.85 -7.36 5.19
CA PRO A 127 7.83 -8.18 5.87
C PRO A 127 7.33 -9.62 5.82
N LYS A 128 7.95 -10.40 4.93
CA LYS A 128 7.73 -11.84 4.77
C LYS A 128 7.77 -12.54 6.13
N HIS A 129 6.60 -12.93 6.62
CA HIS A 129 6.46 -14.07 7.53
C HIS A 129 5.61 -15.18 6.88
N PRO A 130 6.03 -15.72 5.70
CA PRO A 130 5.27 -16.70 4.92
C PRO A 130 5.01 -18.02 5.66
N TYR A 131 5.55 -18.18 6.87
CA TYR A 131 5.50 -19.42 7.63
C TYR A 131 4.79 -19.29 8.98
N VAL A 132 4.16 -18.16 9.35
CA VAL A 132 3.47 -18.06 10.65
C VAL A 132 2.41 -19.15 10.82
N TRP A 133 1.61 -19.41 9.77
CA TRP A 133 0.61 -20.48 9.77
C TRP A 133 1.25 -21.88 9.75
N ALA A 134 2.37 -22.05 9.06
CA ALA A 134 3.12 -23.30 9.08
C ALA A 134 3.74 -23.58 10.46
N CYS A 135 4.29 -22.57 11.12
CA CYS A 135 4.82 -22.65 12.48
C CYS A 135 3.70 -22.95 13.49
N ALA A 136 2.54 -22.31 13.37
CA ALA A 136 1.37 -22.59 14.21
C ALA A 136 0.90 -24.04 14.05
N LEU A 137 0.87 -24.55 12.81
CA LEU A 137 0.52 -25.95 12.53
C LEU A 137 1.54 -26.94 13.11
N ILE A 138 2.84 -26.69 12.91
CA ILE A 138 3.92 -27.53 13.46
C ILE A 138 3.84 -27.56 15.00
N PHE A 139 3.61 -26.41 15.62
CA PHE A 139 3.46 -26.31 17.08
C PHE A 139 2.24 -27.08 17.57
N ALA A 140 1.09 -26.95 16.90
CA ALA A 140 -0.12 -27.70 17.24
C ALA A 140 0.08 -29.23 17.11
N LEU A 141 0.74 -29.69 16.04
CA LEU A 141 1.06 -31.11 15.84
C LEU A 141 2.06 -31.64 16.89
N SER A 142 3.02 -30.81 17.30
CA SER A 142 3.98 -31.14 18.35
C SER A 142 3.30 -31.31 19.72
N LEU A 143 2.34 -30.43 20.04
CA LEU A 143 1.53 -30.57 21.26
C LEU A 143 0.62 -31.80 21.21
N LEU A 144 -0.02 -32.04 20.06
CA LEU A 144 -0.91 -33.19 19.89
C LEU A 144 -0.14 -34.51 20.04
N SER A 145 1.02 -34.62 19.39
CA SER A 145 1.89 -35.80 19.53
C SER A 145 2.38 -35.99 20.96
N SER A 146 2.82 -34.92 21.65
CA SER A 146 3.19 -34.99 23.07
C SER A 146 2.03 -35.47 23.95
N TYR A 147 0.80 -35.04 23.66
CA TYR A 147 -0.38 -35.46 24.39
C TYR A 147 -0.72 -36.95 24.16
N VAL A 148 -0.61 -37.42 22.92
CA VAL A 148 -0.79 -38.84 22.59
C VAL A 148 0.23 -39.70 23.33
N PHE A 149 1.51 -39.33 23.32
CA PHE A 149 2.54 -40.06 24.07
C PHE A 149 2.28 -40.08 25.57
N TYR A 150 1.79 -38.96 26.14
CA TYR A 150 1.45 -38.90 27.56
C TYR A 150 0.31 -39.85 27.92
N ILE A 151 -0.78 -39.87 27.13
CA ILE A 151 -1.89 -40.82 27.35
C ILE A 151 -1.41 -42.27 27.22
N SER A 152 -0.70 -42.61 26.14
CA SER A 152 -0.18 -43.97 25.96
C SER A 152 0.71 -44.42 27.12
N TYR A 153 1.52 -43.52 27.65
CA TYR A 153 2.37 -43.81 28.80
C TYR A 153 1.55 -44.04 30.08
N GLU A 154 0.55 -43.21 30.36
CA GLU A 154 -0.31 -43.40 31.53
C GLU A 154 -1.17 -44.67 31.42
N GLU A 155 -1.70 -45.00 30.25
CA GLU A 155 -2.42 -46.27 30.01
C GLU A 155 -1.51 -47.50 30.24
N SER A 156 -0.27 -47.45 29.78
CA SER A 156 0.71 -48.55 29.97
C SER A 156 1.06 -48.80 31.45
N LYS A 157 0.99 -47.77 32.30
CA LYS A 157 1.14 -47.93 33.76
C LYS A 157 -0.05 -48.64 34.39
N VAL A 158 -1.26 -48.42 33.88
CA VAL A 158 -2.48 -49.05 34.44
C VAL A 158 -2.51 -50.55 34.13
N GLU A 159 -1.99 -50.97 32.97
CA GLU A 159 -1.92 -52.39 32.59
C GLU A 159 -0.87 -53.19 33.36
N THR A 160 0.21 -52.55 33.83
CA THR A 160 1.30 -53.23 34.57
C THR A 160 1.02 -53.43 36.06
N VAL A 161 -0.12 -52.95 36.57
CA VAL A 161 -0.53 -53.06 37.98
C VAL A 161 -1.67 -54.10 38.19
N LYS A 162 -2.01 -54.90 37.17
CA LYS A 162 -2.91 -56.06 37.28
C LYS A 162 -2.14 -57.37 37.39
#